data_AF-A0A661WV46-F1
#
_entry.id   AF-A0A661WV46-F1
#
_cell.length_a   1.000
_cell.length_b   1.000
_cell.length_c   1.000
_cell.angle_alpha   90.00
_cell.angle_beta   90.00
_cell.angle_gamma   90.00
#
_symmetry.space_group_name_H-M   'P 1'
#
loop_
_entity.id
_entity.type
_entity.pdbx_description
1 polymer ?
#
loop_
_entity_poly.entity_id
_entity_poly.type
_entity_poly.pdbx_seq_one_letter_code
_entity_poly.pdbx_strand_id
1 'polypeptide(L)'
;MAFAKKGKRDMLEPNVIPNSEPTIHVGIVLPEDDFTSLSIRIPNGEDYQLEFSGQSFLIDPQTELFFKLSGEHIQFKIGEKEYSAANEIRLFPVFKSESLKP
;
A
#
# COMPACT_ATOMS: atom_id res chain seq x y z
N MET A 1 10.05 -33.98 22.97
CA MET A 1 11.07 -33.18 22.28
C MET A 1 10.36 -32.28 21.28
N ALA A 2 10.83 -31.02 21.20
CA ALA A 2 10.28 -29.86 20.47
C ALA A 2 10.09 -30.11 18.95
N PHE A 3 9.39 -29.32 18.13
CA PHE A 3 9.35 -27.85 18.06
C PHE A 3 8.04 -27.37 17.41
N ALA A 4 7.34 -26.43 18.05
CA ALA A 4 6.35 -25.59 17.37
C ALA A 4 7.10 -24.42 16.71
N LYS A 5 7.10 -24.39 15.38
CA LYS A 5 7.71 -23.32 14.58
C LYS A 5 6.79 -22.09 14.69
N LYS A 6 7.05 -21.23 15.68
CA LYS A 6 6.36 -19.96 15.89
C LYS A 6 6.74 -19.05 14.73
N GLY A 7 5.84 -18.91 13.74
CA GLY A 7 5.99 -17.93 12.67
C GLY A 7 6.11 -16.55 13.29
N LYS A 8 7.28 -15.91 13.12
CA LYS A 8 7.47 -14.50 13.44
C LYS A 8 6.46 -13.70 12.63
N ARG A 9 5.42 -13.22 13.30
CA ARG A 9 4.70 -12.03 12.86
C ARG A 9 5.46 -10.90 13.54
N ASP A 10 6.14 -10.05 12.77
CA ASP A 10 6.80 -8.85 13.28
C ASP A 10 5.71 -7.84 13.69
N MET A 11 5.03 -8.14 14.78
CA MET A 11 4.23 -7.17 15.50
C MET A 11 5.20 -6.36 16.36
N LEU A 12 5.07 -5.03 16.34
CA LEU A 12 5.86 -4.14 17.19
C LEU A 12 5.67 -4.55 18.66
N GLU A 13 6.73 -5.09 19.28
CA GLU A 13 6.72 -5.40 20.70
C GLU A 13 6.91 -4.10 21.50
N PRO A 14 6.12 -3.86 22.56
CA PRO A 14 6.27 -2.66 23.38
C PRO A 14 7.69 -2.57 23.94
N ASN A 15 8.31 -1.40 23.85
CA ASN A 15 9.67 -1.10 24.33
C ASN A 15 10.80 -1.91 23.66
N VAL A 16 10.56 -2.48 22.48
CA VAL A 16 11.59 -3.16 21.68
C VAL A 16 11.85 -2.37 20.41
N ILE A 17 13.10 -1.98 20.19
CA ILE A 17 13.54 -1.43 18.90
C ILE A 17 13.81 -2.63 17.98
N PRO A 18 13.06 -2.78 16.87
CA PRO A 18 13.25 -3.92 15.97
C PRO A 18 14.59 -3.78 15.21
N ASN A 19 15.24 -4.92 14.95
CA ASN A 19 16.52 -4.96 14.24
C ASN A 19 16.41 -4.68 12.73
N SER A 20 15.17 -4.66 12.21
CA SER A 20 14.82 -4.37 10.82
C SER A 20 13.51 -3.61 10.79
N GLU A 21 13.30 -2.82 9.74
CA GLU A 21 12.07 -2.06 9.59
C GLU A 21 10.85 -2.99 9.53
N PRO A 22 9.84 -2.81 10.40
CA PRO A 22 8.72 -3.73 10.50
C PRO A 22 7.74 -3.51 9.35
N THR A 23 7.27 -4.61 8.74
CA THR A 23 6.17 -4.54 7.77
C THR A 23 4.83 -4.56 8.50
N ILE A 24 4.08 -3.46 8.43
CA ILE A 24 2.75 -3.36 9.03
C ILE A 24 1.69 -3.73 7.99
N HIS A 25 1.03 -4.87 8.19
CA HIS A 25 -0.13 -5.26 7.38
C HIS A 25 -1.41 -4.72 8.00
N VAL A 26 -1.96 -3.65 7.44
CA VAL A 26 -3.23 -3.06 7.88
C VAL A 26 -4.37 -3.62 7.02
N GLY A 27 -5.26 -4.39 7.64
CA GLY A 27 -6.54 -4.76 7.04
C GLY A 27 -7.60 -3.73 7.40
N ILE A 28 -8.09 -2.99 6.42
CA ILE A 28 -9.23 -2.08 6.62
C ILE A 28 -10.49 -2.88 6.27
N VAL A 29 -11.32 -3.15 7.28
CA VAL A 29 -12.67 -3.68 7.08
C VAL A 29 -13.60 -2.49 6.92
N LEU A 30 -14.25 -2.38 5.77
CA LEU A 30 -15.23 -1.32 5.54
C LEU A 30 -16.49 -1.61 6.38
N PRO A 31 -17.04 -0.61 7.08
CA PRO A 31 -18.04 -0.80 8.13
C PRO A 31 -19.41 -1.28 7.64
N GLU A 32 -19.71 -1.14 6.34
CA GLU A 32 -20.96 -1.57 5.71
C GLU A 32 -20.68 -2.18 4.32
N ASP A 33 -21.47 -3.18 3.91
CA ASP A 33 -21.37 -3.88 2.62
C ASP A 33 -21.53 -2.93 1.40
N ASP A 34 -22.06 -1.72 1.63
CA ASP A 34 -22.34 -0.75 0.57
C ASP A 34 -21.13 0.14 0.22
N PHE A 35 -20.07 0.15 1.05
CA PHE A 35 -18.87 0.92 0.74
C PHE A 35 -18.00 0.17 -0.28
N THR A 36 -18.21 0.53 -1.54
CA THR A 36 -17.41 0.00 -2.66
C THR A 36 -16.29 0.96 -3.08
N SER A 37 -16.06 2.05 -2.36
CA SER A 37 -15.06 3.05 -2.76
C SER A 37 -14.17 3.53 -1.61
N LEU A 38 -12.92 3.82 -1.94
CA LEU A 38 -11.89 4.36 -1.06
C LEU A 38 -11.20 5.53 -1.76
N SER A 39 -10.88 6.59 -1.04
CA SER A 39 -9.92 7.59 -1.47
C SER A 39 -8.70 7.60 -0.55
N ILE A 40 -7.52 7.76 -1.14
CA ILE A 40 -6.27 7.97 -0.40
C ILE A 40 -5.60 9.23 -0.94
N ARG A 41 -4.93 9.95 -0.05
CA ARG A 41 -4.06 11.05 -0.43
C ARG A 41 -2.62 10.66 -0.19
N ILE A 42 -1.80 10.72 -1.24
CA ILE A 42 -0.37 10.45 -1.12
C ILE A 42 0.25 11.53 -0.23
N PRO A 43 0.98 11.14 0.83
CA PRO A 43 1.61 12.09 1.75
C PRO A 43 2.61 12.98 1.02
N ASN A 44 2.93 14.13 1.62
CA ASN A 44 3.96 15.01 1.08
C ASN A 44 5.35 14.41 1.34
N GLY A 45 6.31 14.67 0.45
CA GLY A 45 7.74 14.44 0.69
C GLY A 45 8.35 13.23 0.00
N GLU A 46 7.56 12.24 -0.41
CA GLU A 46 8.04 11.06 -1.14
C GLU A 46 7.18 10.79 -2.37
N ASP A 47 7.83 10.40 -3.47
CA ASP A 47 7.13 9.90 -4.64
C ASP A 47 6.66 8.47 -4.32
N TYR A 48 5.51 8.07 -4.85
CA TYR A 48 5.01 6.70 -4.69
C TYR A 48 4.97 6.00 -6.04
N GLN A 49 5.16 4.69 -6.06
CA GLN A 49 4.94 3.87 -7.23
C GLN A 49 3.69 3.02 -7.01
N LEU A 50 2.78 3.09 -7.98
CA LEU A 50 1.56 2.31 -8.04
C LEU A 50 1.75 1.18 -9.05
N GLU A 51 1.53 -0.06 -8.62
CA GLU A 51 1.61 -1.25 -9.45
C GLU A 51 0.31 -2.02 -9.50
N PHE A 52 -0.07 -2.46 -10.70
CA PHE A 52 -1.20 -3.35 -10.93
C PHE A 52 -1.01 -4.08 -12.26
N SER A 53 -1.42 -5.34 -12.34
CA SER A 53 -1.41 -6.12 -13.59
C SER A 53 -0.06 -6.08 -14.36
N GLY A 54 1.07 -5.97 -13.65
CA GLY A 54 2.41 -5.86 -14.23
C GLY A 54 2.78 -4.49 -14.82
N GLN A 55 1.93 -3.47 -14.64
CA GLN A 55 2.20 -2.09 -14.98
C GLN A 55 2.62 -1.31 -13.72
N SER A 56 3.51 -0.34 -13.90
CA SER A 56 4.02 0.51 -12.82
C SER A 56 3.94 1.98 -13.22
N PHE A 57 3.44 2.81 -12.31
CA PHE A 57 3.27 4.25 -12.52
C PHE A 57 3.87 5.01 -11.34
N LEU A 58 4.64 6.07 -11.61
CA LEU A 58 5.05 7.01 -10.59
C LEU A 58 3.89 7.95 -10.29
N ILE A 59 3.62 8.15 -9.00
CA ILE A 59 2.57 8.99 -8.45
C ILE A 59 3.23 10.15 -7.71
N ASP A 60 2.88 11.36 -8.11
CA ASP A 60 3.40 12.57 -7.50
C ASP A 60 2.89 12.74 -6.06
N PRO A 61 3.69 13.35 -5.18
CA PRO A 61 3.25 13.73 -3.84
C PRO A 61 1.95 14.55 -3.89
N GLN A 62 1.12 14.45 -2.85
CA GLN A 62 -0.19 15.13 -2.76
C GLN A 62 -1.25 14.67 -3.77
N THR A 63 -0.96 13.69 -4.64
CA THR A 63 -1.98 13.11 -5.52
C THR A 63 -3.07 12.43 -4.71
N GLU A 64 -4.32 12.69 -5.05
CA GLU A 64 -5.47 11.98 -4.50
C GLU A 64 -5.88 10.86 -5.46
N LEU A 65 -5.88 9.62 -4.95
CA LEU A 65 -6.24 8.43 -5.70
C LEU A 65 -7.61 7.95 -5.22
N PHE A 66 -8.48 7.67 -6.17
CA PHE A 66 -9.81 7.14 -5.93
C PHE A 66 -9.90 5.72 -6.47
N PHE A 67 -10.35 4.81 -5.62
CA PHE A 67 -10.59 3.41 -5.94
C PHE A 67 -12.06 3.10 -5.78
N LYS A 68 -12.62 2.34 -6.72
CA LYS A 68 -13.98 1.84 -6.66
C LYS A 68 -14.00 0.38 -7.08
N LEU A 69 -14.50 -0.48 -6.21
CA LEU A 69 -14.82 -1.87 -6.51
C LEU A 69 -16.07 -1.91 -7.42
N SER A 70 -15.95 -2.59 -8.54
CA SER A 70 -17.02 -2.78 -9.53
C SER A 70 -17.00 -4.24 -9.96
N GLY A 71 -17.88 -5.05 -9.34
CA GLY A 71 -17.85 -6.50 -9.49
C GLY A 71 -16.55 -7.09 -8.92
N GLU A 72 -15.82 -7.83 -9.75
CA GLU A 72 -14.52 -8.44 -9.41
C GLU A 72 -13.32 -7.58 -9.83
N HIS A 73 -13.53 -6.27 -10.04
CA HIS A 73 -12.47 -5.36 -10.48
C HIS A 73 -12.38 -4.11 -9.62
N ILE A 74 -11.18 -3.57 -9.47
CA ILE A 74 -10.89 -2.28 -8.86
C ILE A 74 -10.71 -1.26 -9.98
N GLN A 75 -11.65 -0.32 -10.10
CA GLN A 75 -11.58 0.82 -10.98
C GLN A 75 -10.89 2.00 -10.27
N PHE A 76 -10.00 2.68 -10.97
CA PHE A 76 -9.29 3.83 -10.42
C PHE A 76 -8.82 4.79 -11.51
N LYS A 77 -8.37 5.97 -11.09
CA LYS A 77 -7.87 7.02 -11.98
C LYS A 77 -6.46 7.43 -11.59
N ILE A 78 -5.61 7.60 -12.59
CA ILE A 78 -4.32 8.28 -12.46
C ILE A 78 -4.36 9.48 -13.41
N GLY A 79 -4.42 10.69 -12.86
CA GLY A 79 -4.72 11.90 -13.64
C GLY A 79 -6.10 11.79 -14.30
N GLU A 80 -6.15 11.99 -15.61
CA GLU A 80 -7.41 11.90 -16.39
C GLU A 80 -7.68 10.49 -16.95
N LYS A 81 -6.76 9.54 -16.78
CA LYS A 81 -6.89 8.20 -17.35
C LYS A 81 -7.54 7.23 -16.36
N GLU A 82 -8.49 6.46 -16.87
CA GLU A 82 -9.17 5.39 -16.14
C GLU A 82 -8.46 4.05 -16.34
N TYR A 83 -8.33 3.30 -15.25
CA TYR A 83 -7.70 1.99 -15.19
C TYR A 83 -8.57 1.00 -14.44
N SER A 84 -8.35 -0.29 -14.70
CA SER A 84 -9.03 -1.40 -14.04
C SER A 84 -8.00 -2.47 -13.66
N ALA A 85 -7.97 -2.85 -12.39
CA ALA A 85 -7.19 -3.95 -11.86
C ALA A 85 -8.12 -5.09 -11.45
N ALA A 86 -7.71 -6.35 -11.65
CA ALA A 86 -8.53 -7.49 -11.25
C ALA A 86 -8.59 -7.64 -9.73
N ASN A 87 -7.43 -7.80 -9.07
CA ASN A 87 -7.43 -8.29 -7.68
C ASN A 87 -6.68 -7.38 -6.71
N GLU A 88 -5.62 -6.72 -7.19
CA GLU A 88 -4.66 -6.07 -6.31
C GLU A 88 -4.08 -4.83 -6.98
N ILE A 89 -3.93 -3.78 -6.18
CA ILE A 89 -3.15 -2.59 -6.49
C ILE A 89 -2.16 -2.42 -5.35
N ARG A 90 -0.88 -2.30 -5.68
CA ARG A 90 0.19 -2.08 -4.71
C ARG A 90 0.68 -0.66 -4.81
N LEU A 91 0.92 -0.05 -3.67
CA LEU A 91 1.48 1.29 -3.55
C LEU A 91 2.68 1.22 -2.61
N PHE A 92 3.82 1.74 -3.04
CA PHE A 92 5.02 1.78 -2.22
C PHE A 92 5.77 3.10 -2.41
N PRO A 93 6.41 3.62 -1.35
CA PRO A 93 7.25 4.79 -1.47
C PRO A 93 8.47 4.49 -2.35
N VAL A 94 8.86 5.48 -3.15
CA VAL A 94 10.07 5.47 -3.96
C VAL A 94 11.10 6.33 -3.23
N PHE A 95 12.02 5.65 -2.53
CA PHE A 95 13.11 6.34 -1.86
C PHE A 95 14.10 6.88 -2.88
N LYS A 96 14.17 8.21 -3.01
CA LYS A 96 15.26 8.87 -3.73
C LYS A 96 16.56 8.61 -2.97
N SER A 97 17.52 7.97 -3.63
CA SER A 97 18.81 7.51 -3.08
C SER A 97 19.69 8.59 -2.44
N GLU A 98 19.28 9.85 -2.41
CA GLU A 98 20.07 10.94 -1.83
C GLU A 98 20.11 10.92 -0.29
N SER A 99 19.23 10.16 0.36
CA SER A 99 19.19 10.00 1.83
C SER A 99 20.18 8.95 2.38
N LEU A 100 20.94 8.27 1.51
CA LEU A 100 22.05 7.38 1.89
C LEU A 100 23.39 8.07 1.62
N LYS A 101 23.64 9.20 2.28
CA LYS A 101 25.03 9.66 2.46
C LYS A 101 25.57 9.05 3.76
N PRO A 102 26.77 8.44 3.73
CA PRO A 102 27.39 7.79 4.89
C PRO A 102 27.69 8.76 6.03
#